data_AF-A0A2Z6SCQ3-F1
#
_entry.id   AF-A0A2Z6SCQ3-F1
#
_cell.length_a   1.000
_cell.length_b   1.000
_cell.length_c   1.000
_cell.angle_alpha   90.00
_cell.angle_beta   90.00
_cell.angle_gamma   90.00
#
_symmetry.space_group_name_H-M   'P 1'
#
loop_
_entity.id
_entity.type
_entity.pdbx_description
1 polymer ?
#
loop_
_entity_poly.entity_id
_entity_poly.type
_entity_poly.pdbx_seq_one_letter_code
_entity_poly.pdbx_strand_id
1 'polypeptide(L)'
;MSGAGPRINIFPTRMALTTMKTKLKGAQTGHSLLKRKSEALTKRFRAIVQKIDEAKQKMGKVMQTASFSLAEVSYIAGDISYQVQESVKSAQFRVRTKQENVSGVMLPTFESYLEGGNVFELTGLGRGGQQVQKCKETYIKAVETLVELASLQTAFVILDEVIKVTNRRVNAIEHVIIPKIENTIKYIISELDEQDREEFFRLKKVQGKKKKDQQAAETEKQLKTAQDGAQNYDSQPADLLEKNDDADMGINNENLIFPISIPQDSIKIDDVYEEVFLLFTEGCPLEWQHNRIVTQKKDYVEVLIDDNISVNISQNQSLLSVRGTTGTVLWDSSIMLAKFMNNHHMWLNFSTEKTKILELGSGCGLTGISLVPLVNLVALTDQANVLPHLWKNVKRNLGKDYRNVIVTELLWGEEIDKDILKHHWDFVIASDCVYNEFILDDFITTLTKICRCGNNNNENHPTIVVIALELRSDTTHLVFLEKMNDFVIWRLPNSMYGKEFSRGYVLYVAWLKKNS
;
A
#
# COMPACT_ATOMS: atom_id res chain seq x y z
N MET A 1 -31.72 -7.89 21.76
CA MET A 1 -30.32 -7.45 21.51
C MET A 1 -29.79 -8.20 20.29
N SER A 2 -30.10 -7.70 19.10
CA SER A 2 -29.60 -8.21 17.82
C SER A 2 -28.40 -7.37 17.40
N GLY A 3 -27.18 -7.92 17.42
CA GLY A 3 -26.03 -7.29 16.75
C GLY A 3 -24.74 -7.16 17.56
N ALA A 4 -24.23 -8.25 18.15
CA ALA A 4 -22.90 -8.26 18.78
C ALA A 4 -21.75 -8.60 17.81
N GLY A 5 -21.94 -8.45 16.49
CA GLY A 5 -20.93 -8.76 15.48
C GLY A 5 -20.59 -7.55 14.62
N PRO A 6 -19.38 -7.51 14.02
CA PRO A 6 -18.99 -6.44 13.11
C PRO A 6 -19.99 -6.35 11.94
N ARG A 7 -20.44 -5.13 11.65
CA ARG A 7 -21.43 -4.82 10.60
C ARG A 7 -20.97 -3.63 9.78
N ILE A 8 -21.40 -3.56 8.53
CA ILE A 8 -21.23 -2.39 7.69
C ILE A 8 -22.19 -1.30 8.16
N ASN A 9 -21.69 -0.08 8.33
CA ASN A 9 -22.50 1.07 8.69
C ASN A 9 -23.28 1.56 7.46
N ILE A 10 -24.57 1.22 7.40
CA ILE A 10 -25.46 1.61 6.31
C ILE A 10 -26.86 1.89 6.84
N PHE A 11 -27.51 2.92 6.30
CA PHE A 11 -28.87 3.26 6.66
C PHE A 11 -29.86 2.20 6.14
N PRO A 12 -30.78 1.69 6.97
CA PRO A 12 -31.68 0.60 6.60
C PRO A 12 -32.75 1.08 5.62
N THR A 13 -32.60 0.70 4.35
CA THR A 13 -33.61 0.91 3.29
C THR A 13 -33.79 -0.36 2.45
N ARG A 14 -34.93 -0.49 1.76
CA ARG A 14 -35.17 -1.59 0.80
C ARG A 14 -34.12 -1.62 -0.32
N MET A 15 -33.61 -0.46 -0.72
CA MET A 15 -32.51 -0.34 -1.68
C MET A 15 -31.20 -0.88 -1.10
N ALA A 16 -30.84 -0.49 0.13
CA ALA A 16 -29.67 -1.00 0.83
C ALA A 16 -29.72 -2.53 1.01
N LEU A 17 -30.89 -3.10 1.33
CA LEU A 17 -31.09 -4.54 1.41
C LEU A 17 -30.77 -5.25 0.09
N THR A 18 -31.23 -4.69 -1.04
CA THR A 18 -30.99 -5.24 -2.38
C THR A 18 -29.51 -5.19 -2.75
N THR A 19 -28.84 -4.08 -2.44
CA THR A 19 -27.39 -3.92 -2.61
C THR A 19 -26.61 -4.93 -1.77
N MET A 20 -26.98 -5.12 -0.49
CA MET A 20 -26.30 -6.07 0.40
C MET A 20 -26.53 -7.53 -0.01
N LYS A 21 -27.72 -7.90 -0.47
CA LYS A 21 -27.98 -9.24 -1.04
C LYS A 21 -27.16 -9.49 -2.31
N THR A 22 -27.02 -8.49 -3.17
CA THR A 22 -26.18 -8.59 -4.37
C THR A 22 -24.70 -8.74 -3.99
N LYS A 23 -24.21 -7.96 -3.02
CA LYS A 23 -22.85 -8.10 -2.47
C LYS A 23 -22.61 -9.46 -1.85
N LEU A 24 -23.56 -10.01 -1.08
CA LEU A 24 -23.46 -11.36 -0.51
C LEU A 24 -23.31 -12.42 -1.58
N LYS A 25 -24.15 -12.37 -2.62
CA LYS A 25 -24.06 -13.29 -3.76
C LYS A 25 -22.73 -13.18 -4.49
N GLY A 26 -22.22 -11.95 -4.68
CA GLY A 26 -20.90 -11.68 -5.25
C GLY A 26 -19.75 -12.20 -4.41
N ALA A 27 -19.82 -12.07 -3.08
CA ALA A 27 -18.84 -12.61 -2.15
C ALA A 27 -18.82 -14.15 -2.17
N GLN A 28 -20.00 -14.79 -2.22
CA GLN A 28 -20.13 -16.25 -2.31
C GLN A 28 -19.58 -16.81 -3.64
N THR A 29 -19.89 -16.17 -4.77
CA THR A 29 -19.33 -16.57 -6.06
C THR A 29 -17.83 -16.31 -6.11
N GLY A 30 -17.35 -15.16 -5.63
CA GLY A 30 -15.92 -14.83 -5.52
C GLY A 30 -15.14 -15.85 -4.69
N HIS A 31 -15.67 -16.24 -3.53
CA HIS A 31 -15.12 -17.31 -2.69
C HIS A 31 -14.97 -18.62 -3.46
N SER A 32 -16.04 -19.07 -4.14
CA SER A 32 -16.02 -20.33 -4.90
C SER A 32 -14.98 -20.33 -6.04
N LEU A 33 -14.80 -19.19 -6.72
CA LEU A 33 -13.84 -19.05 -7.82
C LEU A 33 -12.40 -19.03 -7.30
N LEU A 34 -12.12 -18.27 -6.24
CA LEU A 34 -10.81 -18.20 -5.63
C LEU A 34 -10.39 -19.54 -5.01
N LYS A 35 -11.33 -20.26 -4.38
CA LYS A 35 -11.08 -21.60 -3.84
C LYS A 35 -10.69 -22.59 -4.93
N ARG A 36 -11.43 -22.63 -6.04
CA ARG A 36 -11.08 -23.47 -7.22
C ARG A 36 -9.73 -23.09 -7.82
N LYS A 37 -9.41 -21.79 -7.91
CA LYS A 37 -8.09 -21.32 -8.36
C LYS A 37 -6.99 -21.82 -7.44
N SER A 38 -7.15 -21.68 -6.13
CA SER A 38 -6.18 -22.12 -5.12
C SER A 38 -5.91 -23.63 -5.19
N GLU A 39 -6.97 -24.44 -5.31
CA GLU A 39 -6.84 -25.90 -5.45
C GLU A 39 -6.06 -26.29 -6.73
N ALA A 40 -6.34 -25.62 -7.86
CA ALA A 40 -5.62 -25.83 -9.11
C ALA A 40 -4.13 -25.45 -9.00
N LEU A 41 -3.83 -24.31 -8.37
CA LEU A 41 -2.46 -23.87 -8.13
C LEU A 41 -1.73 -24.84 -7.20
N THR A 42 -2.38 -25.30 -6.13
CA THR A 42 -1.81 -26.28 -5.18
C THR A 42 -1.46 -27.60 -5.86
N LYS A 43 -2.29 -28.05 -6.82
CA LYS A 43 -1.99 -29.25 -7.61
C LYS A 43 -0.73 -29.07 -8.48
N ARG A 44 -0.59 -27.92 -9.14
CA ARG A 44 0.61 -27.59 -9.94
C ARG A 44 1.85 -27.42 -9.08
N PHE A 45 1.70 -26.80 -7.92
CA PHE A 45 2.75 -26.61 -6.93
C PHE A 45 3.37 -27.95 -6.51
N ARG A 46 2.54 -28.94 -6.14
CA ARG A 46 3.02 -30.29 -5.80
C ARG A 46 3.78 -30.97 -6.95
N ALA A 47 3.33 -30.78 -8.19
CA ALA A 47 4.03 -31.32 -9.36
C ALA A 47 5.40 -30.64 -9.57
N ILE A 48 5.51 -29.33 -9.32
CA ILE A 48 6.79 -28.61 -9.38
C ILE A 48 7.73 -29.08 -8.27
N VAL A 49 7.23 -29.31 -7.05
CA VAL A 49 8.03 -29.84 -5.94
C VAL A 49 8.69 -31.18 -6.30
N GLN A 50 7.91 -32.10 -6.88
CA GLN A 50 8.46 -33.39 -7.34
C GLN A 50 9.55 -33.20 -8.40
N LYS A 51 9.32 -32.33 -9.39
CA LYS A 51 10.32 -32.01 -10.41
C LYS A 51 11.57 -31.36 -9.85
N ILE A 52 11.45 -30.52 -8.81
CA ILE A 52 12.60 -29.90 -8.15
C ILE A 52 13.46 -30.96 -7.47
N ASP A 53 12.86 -31.92 -6.76
CA ASP A 53 13.61 -32.99 -6.10
C ASP A 53 14.36 -33.86 -7.13
N GLU A 54 13.67 -34.30 -8.19
CA GLU A 54 14.26 -35.04 -9.29
C GLU A 54 15.42 -34.25 -9.96
N ALA A 55 15.20 -32.97 -10.26
CA ALA A 55 16.20 -32.10 -10.87
C ALA A 55 17.41 -31.86 -9.95
N LYS A 56 17.19 -31.73 -8.64
CA LYS A 56 18.26 -31.53 -7.65
C LYS A 56 19.12 -32.78 -7.49
N GLN A 57 18.51 -33.97 -7.50
CA GLN A 57 19.24 -35.24 -7.51
C GLN A 57 20.05 -35.42 -8.80
N LYS A 58 19.45 -35.11 -9.96
CA LYS A 58 20.13 -35.13 -11.26
C LYS A 58 21.31 -34.16 -11.29
N MET A 59 21.11 -32.92 -10.84
CA MET A 59 22.15 -31.90 -10.73
C MET A 59 23.32 -32.37 -9.87
N GLY A 60 23.06 -33.01 -8.73
CA GLY A 60 24.11 -33.57 -7.87
C GLY A 60 25.02 -34.56 -8.62
N LYS A 61 24.44 -35.48 -9.40
CA LYS A 61 25.19 -36.45 -10.22
C LYS A 61 25.99 -35.78 -11.35
N VAL A 62 25.37 -34.83 -12.06
CA VAL A 62 26.02 -34.13 -13.18
C VAL A 62 27.17 -33.26 -12.67
N MET A 63 26.99 -32.57 -11.54
CA MET A 63 28.02 -31.75 -10.91
C MET A 63 29.18 -32.60 -10.37
N GLN A 64 28.88 -33.76 -9.78
CA GLN A 64 29.93 -34.71 -9.36
C GLN A 64 30.76 -35.18 -10.56
N THR A 65 30.11 -35.50 -11.68
CA THR A 65 30.80 -35.89 -12.93
C THR A 65 31.64 -34.74 -13.48
N ALA A 66 31.12 -33.52 -13.48
CA ALA A 66 31.85 -32.32 -13.91
C ALA A 66 33.09 -32.05 -13.04
N SER A 67 32.93 -32.15 -11.72
CA SER A 67 34.04 -32.00 -10.77
C SER A 67 35.12 -33.07 -10.95
N PHE A 68 34.74 -34.30 -11.28
CA PHE A 68 35.70 -35.37 -11.58
C PHE A 68 36.45 -35.08 -12.90
N SER A 69 35.74 -34.65 -13.95
CA SER A 69 36.37 -34.21 -15.20
C SER A 69 37.36 -33.06 -15.00
N LEU A 70 37.08 -32.13 -14.08
CA LEU A 70 38.04 -31.07 -13.73
C LEU A 70 39.29 -31.63 -13.05
N ALA A 71 39.14 -32.62 -12.17
CA ALA A 71 40.28 -33.28 -11.54
C ALA A 71 41.15 -34.04 -12.57
N GLU A 72 40.54 -34.71 -13.57
CA GLU A 72 41.27 -35.31 -14.70
C GLU A 72 42.11 -34.27 -15.44
N VAL A 73 41.55 -33.09 -15.69
CA VAL A 73 42.24 -31.97 -16.35
C VAL A 73 43.40 -31.46 -15.50
N SER A 74 43.18 -31.19 -14.20
CA SER A 74 44.22 -30.72 -13.30
C SER A 74 45.39 -31.71 -13.16
N TYR A 75 45.11 -33.01 -13.22
CA TYR A 75 46.16 -34.04 -13.19
C TYR A 75 47.02 -34.05 -14.46
N ILE A 76 46.42 -33.86 -15.64
CA ILE A 76 47.11 -33.98 -16.93
C ILE A 76 47.76 -32.67 -17.38
N ALA A 77 47.01 -31.56 -17.27
CA ALA A 77 47.42 -30.24 -17.77
C ALA A 77 48.08 -29.38 -16.67
N GLY A 78 48.02 -29.80 -15.39
CA GLY A 78 48.44 -28.99 -14.26
C GLY A 78 47.43 -27.88 -13.94
N ASP A 79 47.89 -26.78 -13.35
CA ASP A 79 47.04 -25.64 -13.05
C ASP A 79 46.74 -24.82 -14.31
N ILE A 80 45.47 -24.82 -14.73
CA ILE A 80 44.96 -24.06 -15.88
C ILE A 80 44.13 -22.84 -15.45
N SER A 81 43.96 -22.58 -14.15
CA SER A 81 43.05 -21.55 -13.63
C SER A 81 43.40 -20.15 -14.14
N TYR A 82 44.69 -19.80 -14.15
CA TYR A 82 45.15 -18.50 -14.65
C TYR A 82 44.82 -18.30 -16.13
N GLN A 83 45.08 -19.31 -16.98
CA GLN A 83 44.78 -19.26 -18.42
C GLN A 83 43.28 -19.11 -18.67
N VAL A 84 42.45 -19.82 -17.89
CA VAL A 84 41.00 -19.71 -18.00
C VAL A 84 40.54 -18.31 -17.62
N GLN A 85 41.00 -17.75 -16.50
CA GLN A 85 40.62 -16.41 -16.03
C GLN A 85 41.02 -15.30 -17.02
N GLU A 86 42.23 -15.36 -17.58
CA GLU A 86 42.71 -14.37 -18.55
C GLU A 86 41.95 -14.44 -19.89
N SER A 87 41.48 -15.64 -20.28
CA SER A 87 40.72 -15.83 -21.51
C SER A 87 39.28 -15.30 -21.47
N VAL A 88 38.74 -14.97 -20.29
CA VAL A 88 37.35 -14.50 -20.13
C VAL A 88 37.23 -13.03 -20.57
N LYS A 89 36.57 -12.80 -21.72
CA LYS A 89 36.19 -11.44 -22.18
C LYS A 89 34.69 -11.20 -22.12
N SER A 90 33.90 -12.15 -22.64
CA SER A 90 32.44 -12.10 -22.66
C SER A 90 31.86 -13.49 -22.39
N ALA A 91 30.64 -13.52 -21.82
CA ALA A 91 29.97 -14.78 -21.54
C ALA A 91 29.46 -15.46 -22.82
N GLN A 92 29.95 -16.67 -23.08
CA GLN A 92 29.49 -17.55 -24.17
C GLN A 92 28.12 -18.18 -23.85
N PHE A 93 27.91 -18.59 -22.60
CA PHE A 93 26.64 -19.14 -22.13
C PHE A 93 25.80 -18.01 -21.53
N ARG A 94 24.64 -17.75 -22.13
CA ARG A 94 23.72 -16.69 -21.71
C ARG A 94 22.33 -17.25 -21.43
N VAL A 95 21.56 -16.50 -20.66
CA VAL A 95 20.22 -16.89 -20.24
C VAL A 95 19.25 -15.79 -20.63
N ARG A 96 18.14 -16.19 -21.27
CA ARG A 96 17.02 -15.30 -21.57
C ARG A 96 15.84 -15.65 -20.67
N THR A 97 15.11 -14.62 -20.26
CA THR A 97 13.86 -14.82 -19.51
C THR A 97 12.68 -14.90 -20.48
N LYS A 98 11.79 -15.85 -20.25
CA LYS A 98 10.52 -16.04 -20.95
C LYS A 98 9.41 -16.14 -19.92
N GLN A 99 8.22 -15.64 -20.23
CA GLN A 99 7.08 -15.76 -19.33
C GLN A 99 6.20 -16.93 -19.76
N GLU A 100 5.82 -17.78 -18.80
CA GLU A 100 4.88 -18.88 -18.99
C GLU A 100 3.65 -18.66 -18.10
N ASN A 101 2.45 -18.81 -18.66
CA ASN A 101 1.21 -18.68 -17.90
C ASN A 101 0.79 -20.02 -17.30
N VAL A 102 0.81 -20.13 -15.97
CA VAL A 102 0.33 -21.30 -15.23
C VAL A 102 -0.90 -20.94 -14.42
N SER A 103 -2.06 -21.39 -14.87
CA SER A 103 -3.35 -21.21 -14.16
C SER A 103 -3.67 -19.74 -13.82
N GLY A 104 -3.31 -18.81 -14.71
CA GLY A 104 -3.55 -17.38 -14.54
C GLY A 104 -2.49 -16.66 -13.68
N VAL A 105 -1.33 -17.28 -13.49
CA VAL A 105 -0.14 -16.67 -12.86
C VAL A 105 0.98 -16.70 -13.88
N MET A 106 1.59 -15.54 -14.16
CA MET A 106 2.73 -15.44 -15.06
C MET A 106 4.00 -15.81 -14.29
N LEU A 107 4.63 -16.92 -14.67
CA LEU A 107 5.86 -17.41 -14.07
C LEU A 107 7.04 -17.14 -15.02
N PRO A 108 8.17 -16.62 -14.51
CA PRO A 108 9.38 -16.50 -15.28
C PRO A 108 10.01 -17.89 -15.47
N THR A 109 10.45 -18.16 -16.70
CA THR A 109 11.17 -19.35 -17.13
C THR A 109 12.47 -18.90 -17.78
N PHE A 110 13.56 -19.63 -17.55
CA PHE A 110 14.86 -19.28 -18.09
C PHE A 110 15.24 -20.24 -19.22
N GLU A 111 15.57 -19.70 -20.39
CA GLU A 111 16.08 -20.46 -21.54
C GLU A 111 17.57 -20.12 -21.72
N SER A 112 18.41 -21.14 -21.75
CA SER A 112 19.84 -20.98 -22.04
C SER A 112 20.10 -20.95 -23.55
N TYR A 113 21.01 -20.10 -23.97
CA TYR A 113 21.51 -20.07 -25.34
C TYR A 113 23.02 -19.79 -25.37
N LEU A 114 23.68 -20.35 -26.38
CA LEU A 114 25.11 -20.14 -26.61
C LEU A 114 25.29 -19.02 -27.64
N GLU A 115 26.06 -18.00 -27.28
CA GLU A 115 26.35 -16.86 -28.14
C GLU A 115 27.87 -16.76 -28.36
N GLY A 116 28.30 -16.87 -29.61
CA GLY A 116 29.70 -16.69 -30.02
C GLY A 116 30.48 -17.98 -30.33
N GLY A 117 31.68 -17.77 -30.89
CA GLY A 117 32.63 -18.83 -31.25
C GLY A 117 33.39 -19.40 -30.06
N ASN A 118 34.13 -20.47 -30.29
CA ASN A 118 34.80 -21.24 -29.24
C ASN A 118 36.04 -20.49 -28.69
N VAL A 119 35.87 -19.68 -27.65
CA VAL A 119 36.96 -18.83 -27.06
C VAL A 119 38.14 -19.65 -26.53
N PHE A 120 37.92 -20.94 -26.27
CA PHE A 120 38.87 -21.86 -25.63
C PHE A 120 39.62 -22.79 -26.60
N GLU A 121 39.51 -22.57 -27.92
CA GLU A 121 40.03 -23.50 -28.93
C GLU A 121 41.56 -23.71 -28.88
N LEU A 122 42.31 -22.73 -28.35
CA LEU A 122 43.76 -22.82 -28.17
C LEU A 122 44.22 -23.28 -26.77
N THR A 123 43.29 -23.50 -25.83
CA THR A 123 43.65 -23.93 -24.46
C THR A 123 43.99 -25.41 -24.41
N GLY A 124 45.14 -25.77 -23.82
CA GLY A 124 45.60 -27.16 -23.72
C GLY A 124 46.26 -27.75 -24.97
N LEU A 125 46.63 -26.94 -25.96
CA LEU A 125 47.35 -27.38 -27.18
C LEU A 125 48.69 -28.10 -26.90
N GLY A 126 49.36 -27.77 -25.79
CA GLY A 126 50.63 -28.40 -25.40
C GLY A 126 50.48 -29.74 -24.68
N ARG A 127 49.48 -29.88 -23.80
CA ARG A 127 49.13 -31.11 -23.05
C ARG A 127 47.67 -31.06 -22.60
N GLY A 128 46.92 -32.14 -22.82
CA GLY A 128 45.61 -32.34 -22.20
C GLY A 128 44.40 -31.62 -22.83
N GLY A 129 44.54 -30.96 -23.99
CA GLY A 129 43.44 -30.20 -24.62
C GLY A 129 42.15 -31.00 -24.87
N GLN A 130 42.24 -32.29 -25.20
CA GLN A 130 41.06 -33.15 -25.35
C GLN A 130 40.29 -33.31 -24.03
N GLN A 131 40.99 -33.40 -22.90
CA GLN A 131 40.36 -33.51 -21.59
C GLN A 131 39.77 -32.17 -21.14
N VAL A 132 40.42 -31.05 -21.48
CA VAL A 132 39.88 -29.70 -21.26
C VAL A 132 38.57 -29.52 -22.01
N GLN A 133 38.50 -29.95 -23.28
CA GLN A 133 37.28 -29.88 -24.08
C GLN A 133 36.15 -30.77 -23.53
N LYS A 134 36.47 -32.01 -23.15
CA LYS A 134 35.51 -32.92 -22.47
C LYS A 134 34.99 -32.32 -21.16
N CYS A 135 35.88 -31.71 -20.37
CA CYS A 135 35.52 -31.02 -19.13
C CYS A 135 34.57 -29.85 -19.42
N LYS A 136 34.89 -29.02 -20.41
CA LYS A 136 34.03 -27.90 -20.85
C LYS A 136 32.63 -28.38 -21.23
N GLU A 137 32.51 -29.42 -22.05
CA GLU A 137 31.21 -29.99 -22.45
C GLU A 137 30.41 -30.53 -21.26
N THR A 138 31.09 -31.14 -20.29
CA THR A 138 30.46 -31.65 -19.06
C THR A 138 29.95 -30.49 -18.19
N TYR A 139 30.71 -29.41 -18.08
CA TYR A 139 30.30 -28.21 -17.35
C TYR A 139 29.17 -27.44 -18.06
N ILE A 140 29.15 -27.37 -19.39
CA ILE A 140 28.04 -26.77 -20.13
C ILE A 140 26.73 -27.49 -19.79
N LYS A 141 26.73 -28.83 -19.84
CA LYS A 141 25.57 -29.65 -19.44
C LYS A 141 25.19 -29.45 -17.98
N ALA A 142 26.17 -29.28 -17.09
CA ALA A 142 25.91 -28.98 -15.68
C ALA A 142 25.20 -27.63 -15.49
N VAL A 143 25.69 -26.59 -16.18
CA VAL A 143 25.09 -25.25 -16.12
C VAL A 143 23.69 -25.24 -16.75
N GLU A 144 23.45 -25.97 -17.84
CA GLU A 144 22.11 -26.15 -18.41
C GLU A 144 21.13 -26.74 -17.38
N THR A 145 21.53 -27.82 -16.68
CA THR A 145 20.69 -28.40 -15.63
C THR A 145 20.47 -27.46 -14.43
N LEU A 146 21.44 -26.58 -14.14
CA LEU A 146 21.29 -25.54 -13.11
C LEU A 146 20.29 -24.46 -13.53
N VAL A 147 20.27 -24.06 -14.80
CA VAL A 147 19.29 -23.09 -15.32
C VAL A 147 17.88 -23.66 -15.28
N GLU A 148 17.70 -24.93 -15.63
CA GLU A 148 16.42 -25.64 -15.48
C GLU A 148 15.97 -25.66 -14.01
N LEU A 149 16.87 -26.03 -13.09
CA LEU A 149 16.57 -26.05 -11.66
C LEU A 149 16.23 -24.66 -11.12
N ALA A 150 16.98 -23.63 -11.52
CA ALA A 150 16.73 -22.25 -11.14
C ALA A 150 15.35 -21.78 -11.61
N SER A 151 14.94 -22.14 -12.83
CA SER A 151 13.59 -21.85 -13.36
C SER A 151 12.52 -22.46 -12.47
N LEU A 152 12.66 -23.75 -12.13
CA LEU A 152 11.70 -24.44 -11.25
C LEU A 152 11.66 -23.83 -9.85
N GLN A 153 12.82 -23.47 -9.28
CA GLN A 153 12.90 -22.86 -7.95
C GLN A 153 12.29 -21.45 -7.91
N THR A 154 12.57 -20.61 -8.91
CA THR A 154 11.94 -19.28 -9.00
C THR A 154 10.42 -19.41 -9.17
N ALA A 155 9.97 -20.31 -10.04
CA ALA A 155 8.54 -20.61 -10.21
C ALA A 155 7.90 -21.11 -8.91
N PHE A 156 8.59 -21.94 -8.14
CA PHE A 156 8.12 -22.46 -6.86
C PHE A 156 7.90 -21.37 -5.81
N VAL A 157 8.87 -20.45 -5.63
CA VAL A 157 8.77 -19.36 -4.66
C VAL A 157 7.59 -18.44 -4.98
N ILE A 158 7.47 -18.01 -6.24
CA ILE A 158 6.38 -17.14 -6.68
C ILE A 158 5.02 -17.85 -6.53
N LEU A 159 4.95 -19.13 -6.89
CA LEU A 159 3.70 -19.88 -6.80
C LEU A 159 3.25 -20.12 -5.35
N ASP A 160 4.18 -20.40 -4.43
CA ASP A 160 3.90 -20.53 -2.99
C ASP A 160 3.27 -19.25 -2.42
N GLU A 161 3.86 -18.11 -2.76
CA GLU A 161 3.39 -16.80 -2.32
C GLU A 161 1.97 -16.51 -2.84
N VAL A 162 1.73 -16.73 -4.15
CA VAL A 162 0.40 -16.54 -4.74
C VAL A 162 -0.64 -17.47 -4.12
N ILE A 163 -0.28 -18.71 -3.78
CA ILE A 163 -1.17 -19.65 -3.09
C ILE A 163 -1.50 -19.14 -1.68
N LYS A 164 -0.51 -18.68 -0.92
CA LYS A 164 -0.71 -18.11 0.42
C LYS A 164 -1.63 -16.90 0.38
N VAL A 165 -1.40 -15.96 -0.54
CA VAL A 165 -2.27 -14.77 -0.72
C VAL A 165 -3.68 -15.20 -1.12
N THR A 166 -3.83 -16.14 -2.06
CA THR A 166 -5.15 -16.63 -2.49
C THR A 166 -5.90 -17.30 -1.34
N ASN A 167 -5.24 -18.14 -0.54
CA ASN A 167 -5.85 -18.78 0.63
C ASN A 167 -6.23 -17.79 1.72
N ARG A 168 -5.38 -16.79 1.99
CA ARG A 168 -5.73 -15.70 2.93
C ARG A 168 -6.98 -14.94 2.47
N ARG A 169 -7.09 -14.61 1.18
CA ARG A 169 -8.28 -13.96 0.60
C ARG A 169 -9.53 -14.84 0.71
N VAL A 170 -9.41 -16.15 0.44
CA VAL A 170 -10.51 -17.11 0.62
C VAL A 170 -10.99 -17.11 2.08
N ASN A 171 -10.07 -17.22 3.05
CA ASN A 171 -10.40 -17.23 4.47
C ASN A 171 -11.00 -15.90 4.94
N ALA A 172 -10.51 -14.77 4.45
CA ALA A 172 -11.07 -13.46 4.75
C ALA A 172 -12.52 -13.34 4.24
N ILE A 173 -12.80 -13.83 3.04
CA ILE A 173 -14.16 -13.84 2.50
C ILE A 173 -15.06 -14.74 3.34
N GLU A 174 -14.59 -15.95 3.67
CA GLU A 174 -15.35 -16.97 4.39
C GLU A 174 -15.66 -16.58 5.84
N HIS A 175 -14.67 -16.08 6.58
CA HIS A 175 -14.79 -15.86 8.03
C HIS A 175 -14.99 -14.40 8.44
N VAL A 176 -14.73 -13.42 7.57
CA VAL A 176 -14.88 -11.99 7.90
C VAL A 176 -15.98 -11.35 7.06
N ILE A 177 -15.86 -11.38 5.73
CA ILE A 177 -16.72 -10.60 4.84
C ILE A 177 -18.15 -11.18 4.78
N ILE A 178 -18.29 -12.49 4.53
CA ILE A 178 -19.61 -13.13 4.46
C ILE A 178 -20.39 -12.93 5.77
N PRO A 179 -19.84 -13.23 6.97
CA PRO A 179 -20.52 -12.97 8.23
C PRO A 179 -20.87 -11.49 8.46
N LYS A 180 -19.97 -10.55 8.11
CA LYS A 180 -20.22 -9.09 8.23
C LYS A 180 -21.41 -8.67 7.37
N ILE A 181 -21.50 -9.14 6.12
CA ILE A 181 -22.62 -8.84 5.21
C ILE A 181 -23.91 -9.50 5.71
N GLU A 182 -23.87 -10.75 6.16
CA GLU A 182 -25.05 -11.45 6.69
C GLU A 182 -25.62 -10.76 7.94
N ASN A 183 -24.75 -10.30 8.84
CA ASN A 183 -25.15 -9.52 10.01
C ASN A 183 -25.79 -8.18 9.61
N THR A 184 -25.22 -7.48 8.62
CA THR A 184 -25.82 -6.26 8.07
C THR A 184 -27.18 -6.53 7.43
N ILE A 185 -27.35 -7.63 6.69
CA ILE A 185 -28.65 -8.00 6.10
C ILE A 185 -29.67 -8.27 7.20
N LYS A 186 -29.31 -9.02 8.26
CA LYS A 186 -30.20 -9.27 9.40
C LYS A 186 -30.63 -7.97 10.08
N TYR A 187 -29.71 -7.03 10.28
CA TYR A 187 -30.00 -5.71 10.84
C TYR A 187 -30.98 -4.90 9.95
N ILE A 188 -30.72 -4.83 8.63
CA ILE A 188 -31.61 -4.09 7.73
C ILE A 188 -33.02 -4.70 7.72
N ILE A 189 -33.13 -6.04 7.75
CA ILE A 189 -34.43 -6.71 7.83
C ILE A 189 -35.14 -6.37 9.14
N SER A 190 -34.47 -6.45 10.29
CA SER A 190 -35.10 -6.13 11.58
C SER A 190 -35.59 -4.67 11.66
N GLU A 191 -34.82 -3.72 11.11
CA GLU A 191 -35.21 -2.31 11.09
C GLU A 191 -36.36 -2.03 10.12
N LEU A 192 -36.36 -2.65 8.94
CA LEU A 192 -37.47 -2.52 7.98
C LEU A 192 -38.76 -3.14 8.54
N ASP A 193 -38.67 -4.29 9.21
CA ASP A 193 -39.83 -4.93 9.84
C ASP A 193 -40.40 -4.05 10.97
N GLU A 194 -39.56 -3.34 11.72
CA GLU A 194 -40.00 -2.42 12.78
C GLU A 194 -40.65 -1.16 12.18
N GLN A 195 -40.07 -0.58 11.12
CA GLN A 195 -40.68 0.53 10.38
C GLN A 195 -42.05 0.14 9.79
N ASP A 196 -42.15 -1.03 9.15
CA ASP A 196 -43.40 -1.55 8.60
C ASP A 196 -44.46 -1.76 9.73
N ARG A 197 -44.04 -2.19 10.93
CA ARG A 197 -44.93 -2.30 12.12
C ARG A 197 -45.43 -0.95 12.62
N GLU A 198 -44.55 0.04 12.74
CA GLU A 198 -44.92 1.39 13.17
C GLU A 198 -45.90 2.04 12.20
N GLU A 199 -45.64 1.91 10.89
CA GLU A 199 -46.51 2.43 9.85
C GLU A 199 -47.88 1.74 9.88
N PHE A 200 -47.90 0.41 10.04
CA PHE A 200 -49.13 -0.35 10.20
C PHE A 200 -49.94 0.10 11.43
N PHE A 201 -49.29 0.31 12.57
CA PHE A 201 -49.96 0.81 13.78
C PHE A 201 -50.52 2.22 13.59
N ARG A 202 -49.77 3.11 12.93
CA ARG A 202 -50.19 4.47 12.60
C ARG A 202 -51.43 4.47 11.70
N LEU A 203 -51.42 3.67 10.63
CA LEU A 203 -52.56 3.49 9.73
C LEU A 203 -53.80 2.94 10.47
N LYS A 204 -53.61 1.95 11.35
CA LYS A 204 -54.69 1.38 12.17
C LYS A 204 -55.30 2.41 13.11
N LYS A 205 -54.49 3.27 13.73
CA LYS A 205 -54.96 4.39 14.58
C LYS A 205 -55.75 5.43 13.77
N VAL A 206 -55.26 5.80 12.58
CA VAL A 206 -55.96 6.74 11.69
C VAL A 206 -57.30 6.19 11.22
N GLN A 207 -57.36 4.93 10.79
CA GLN A 207 -58.62 4.27 10.43
C GLN A 207 -59.57 4.16 11.62
N GLY A 208 -59.04 3.84 12.82
CA GLY A 208 -59.81 3.82 14.05
C GLY A 208 -60.41 5.20 14.39
N LYS A 209 -59.63 6.28 14.23
CA LYS A 209 -60.11 7.65 14.41
C LYS A 209 -61.19 8.01 13.38
N LYS A 210 -60.96 7.74 12.10
CA LYS A 210 -61.98 7.96 11.04
C LYS A 210 -63.29 7.22 11.29
N LYS A 211 -63.24 5.96 11.77
CA LYS A 211 -64.46 5.22 12.15
C LYS A 211 -65.18 5.84 13.33
N LYS A 212 -64.45 6.31 14.36
CA LYS A 212 -65.04 7.02 15.50
C LYS A 212 -65.66 8.35 15.07
N ASP A 213 -64.97 9.12 14.22
CA ASP A 213 -65.47 10.39 13.71
C ASP A 213 -66.73 10.19 12.83
N GLN A 214 -66.77 9.12 12.02
CA GLN A 214 -67.96 8.74 11.26
C GLN A 214 -69.14 8.33 12.16
N GLN A 215 -68.89 7.51 13.19
CA GLN A 215 -69.91 7.14 14.16
C GLN A 215 -70.42 8.34 14.96
N ALA A 216 -69.53 9.26 15.35
CA ALA A 216 -69.89 10.50 16.03
C ALA A 216 -70.73 11.40 15.10
N ALA A 217 -70.36 11.54 13.83
CA ALA A 217 -71.12 12.32 12.85
C ALA A 217 -72.50 11.69 12.52
N GLU A 218 -72.61 10.36 12.48
CA GLU A 218 -73.91 9.67 12.35
C GLU A 218 -74.79 9.87 13.59
N THR A 219 -74.19 9.79 14.78
CA THR A 219 -74.90 10.04 16.05
C THR A 219 -75.34 11.50 16.14
N GLU A 220 -74.50 12.45 15.71
CA GLU A 220 -74.82 13.88 15.68
C GLU A 220 -75.89 14.21 14.63
N LYS A 221 -75.92 13.50 13.48
CA LYS A 221 -77.03 13.59 12.51
C LYS A 221 -78.33 13.01 13.05
N GLN A 222 -78.28 11.90 13.79
CA GLN A 222 -79.45 11.35 14.47
C GLN A 222 -79.96 12.26 15.58
N LEU A 223 -79.05 12.90 16.33
CA LEU A 223 -79.38 13.92 17.34
C LEU A 223 -79.95 15.21 16.72
N LYS A 224 -79.43 15.66 15.57
CA LYS A 224 -80.00 16.81 14.82
C LYS A 224 -81.39 16.50 14.26
N THR A 225 -81.64 15.27 13.82
CA THR A 225 -82.98 14.81 13.39
C THR A 225 -83.95 14.72 14.58
N ALA A 226 -83.45 14.50 15.79
CA ALA A 226 -84.23 14.53 17.04
C ALA A 226 -84.33 15.94 17.67
N GLN A 227 -83.57 16.92 17.19
CA GLN A 227 -83.52 18.30 17.70
C GLN A 227 -84.15 19.34 16.77
N ASP A 228 -84.76 18.95 15.65
CA ASP A 228 -85.65 19.80 14.84
C ASP A 228 -87.03 20.07 15.52
N GLY A 229 -86.98 20.24 16.84
CA GLY A 229 -88.10 20.54 17.72
C GLY A 229 -87.69 21.34 18.95
N ALA A 230 -86.72 22.25 18.87
CA ALA A 230 -86.56 23.36 19.83
C ALA A 230 -85.60 24.43 19.31
N GLN A 231 -85.98 25.69 19.49
CA GLN A 231 -85.36 26.91 18.96
C GLN A 231 -83.98 27.28 19.55
N ASN A 232 -83.24 28.07 18.74
CA ASN A 232 -82.32 29.18 19.05
C ASN A 232 -81.31 29.05 20.23
N TYR A 233 -80.03 29.32 19.97
CA TYR A 233 -79.36 30.57 20.38
C TYR A 233 -77.91 30.66 19.83
N ASP A 234 -77.52 31.92 19.72
CA ASP A 234 -76.34 32.59 19.15
C ASP A 234 -74.95 32.14 19.66
N SER A 235 -73.91 32.28 18.83
CA SER A 235 -72.59 32.94 19.10
C SER A 235 -71.39 32.40 18.28
N GLN A 236 -70.66 33.34 17.67
CA GLN A 236 -69.32 33.29 17.05
C GLN A 236 -68.20 33.50 18.12
N PRO A 237 -66.90 33.58 17.77
CA PRO A 237 -65.97 32.66 17.08
C PRO A 237 -64.66 32.49 17.91
N ALA A 238 -63.63 31.77 17.43
CA ALA A 238 -62.21 32.17 17.59
C ALA A 238 -61.24 31.14 16.99
N ASP A 239 -60.40 31.64 16.10
CA ASP A 239 -59.23 31.03 15.49
C ASP A 239 -58.01 31.29 16.42
N LEU A 240 -57.19 30.28 16.67
CA LEU A 240 -55.96 30.37 17.48
C LEU A 240 -54.84 29.59 16.79
N LEU A 241 -54.06 30.32 15.98
CA LEU A 241 -52.74 29.93 15.49
C LEU A 241 -51.69 30.40 16.51
N GLU A 242 -51.05 29.47 17.20
CA GLU A 242 -49.78 29.71 17.90
C GLU A 242 -48.62 29.25 17.02
N LYS A 243 -47.78 30.21 16.60
CA LYS A 243 -46.38 29.99 16.28
C LYS A 243 -45.60 30.03 17.58
N ASN A 244 -44.74 29.04 17.81
CA ASN A 244 -43.59 29.16 18.70
C ASN A 244 -42.39 28.55 17.99
N ASP A 245 -41.41 29.40 17.70
CA ASP A 245 -40.05 29.06 17.31
C ASP A 245 -39.20 28.81 18.58
N ASP A 246 -38.09 28.11 18.35
CA ASP A 246 -36.86 27.99 19.14
C ASP A 246 -36.81 27.04 20.36
N ALA A 247 -36.04 25.96 20.17
CA ALA A 247 -35.07 25.51 21.16
C ALA A 247 -33.91 24.78 20.47
N ASP A 248 -32.81 25.52 20.36
CA ASP A 248 -31.45 25.07 20.10
C ASP A 248 -31.01 23.98 21.11
N MET A 249 -30.41 22.90 20.61
CA MET A 249 -29.75 21.87 21.43
C MET A 249 -28.37 21.62 20.85
N GLY A 250 -27.40 22.36 21.39
CA GLY A 250 -25.99 22.14 21.18
C GLY A 250 -25.59 20.71 21.52
N ILE A 251 -24.88 20.07 20.60
CA ILE A 251 -24.15 18.83 20.88
C ILE A 251 -22.72 19.21 21.22
N ASN A 252 -22.36 18.87 22.45
CA ASN A 252 -21.05 19.04 23.04
C ASN A 252 -19.95 18.35 22.22
N ASN A 253 -18.89 19.11 21.95
CA ASN A 253 -17.55 18.62 21.68
C ASN A 253 -17.06 17.81 22.88
N GLU A 254 -16.67 16.55 22.69
CA GLU A 254 -15.63 15.93 23.49
C GLU A 254 -14.75 14.99 22.64
N ASN A 255 -13.43 15.23 22.76
CA ASN A 255 -12.28 14.37 22.42
C ASN A 255 -11.61 14.50 21.03
N LEU A 256 -11.18 15.72 20.70
CA LEU A 256 -9.99 15.95 19.87
C LEU A 256 -8.80 16.26 20.79
N ILE A 257 -8.01 15.23 21.10
CA ILE A 257 -6.68 15.40 21.67
C ILE A 257 -5.73 14.87 20.60
N PHE A 258 -5.14 15.74 19.75
CA PHE A 258 -3.87 15.60 18.99
C PHE A 258 -3.79 16.47 17.70
N PRO A 259 -2.60 16.80 17.17
CA PRO A 259 -2.08 18.18 17.01
C PRO A 259 -2.48 18.94 15.73
N ILE A 260 -3.23 18.33 14.81
CA ILE A 260 -3.71 18.97 13.57
C ILE A 260 -5.19 18.61 13.37
N SER A 261 -6.03 19.58 12.99
CA SER A 261 -7.42 19.29 12.62
C SER A 261 -7.44 18.50 11.31
N ILE A 262 -7.73 17.21 11.40
CA ILE A 262 -7.82 16.33 10.24
C ILE A 262 -9.02 16.74 9.36
N PRO A 263 -8.85 16.87 8.04
CA PRO A 263 -9.96 17.19 7.14
C PRO A 263 -11.09 16.16 7.26
N GLN A 264 -12.34 16.63 7.22
CA GLN A 264 -13.53 15.78 7.42
C GLN A 264 -13.63 14.60 6.44
N ASP A 265 -13.12 14.76 5.22
CA ASP A 265 -13.13 13.72 4.18
C ASP A 265 -11.99 12.68 4.34
N SER A 266 -11.13 12.83 5.35
CA SER A 266 -10.05 11.89 5.62
C SER A 266 -10.59 10.62 6.26
N ILE A 267 -10.00 9.48 5.92
CA ILE A 267 -10.47 8.17 6.38
C ILE A 267 -9.50 7.63 7.43
N LYS A 268 -10.00 7.43 8.65
CA LYS A 268 -9.25 6.73 9.69
C LYS A 268 -9.17 5.25 9.35
N ILE A 269 -7.97 4.68 9.40
CA ILE A 269 -7.75 3.27 9.09
C ILE A 269 -7.97 2.45 10.36
N ASP A 270 -9.19 1.92 10.51
CA ASP A 270 -9.53 0.98 11.58
C ASP A 270 -9.52 -0.48 11.08
N ASP A 271 -9.79 -0.71 9.78
CA ASP A 271 -9.73 -2.01 9.12
C ASP A 271 -8.74 -1.94 7.94
N VAL A 272 -7.56 -2.51 8.17
CA VAL A 272 -6.45 -2.51 7.20
C VAL A 272 -6.81 -3.27 5.92
N TYR A 273 -7.62 -4.33 6.01
CA TYR A 273 -8.03 -5.12 4.85
C TYR A 273 -9.03 -4.36 3.99
N GLU A 274 -9.98 -3.67 4.61
CA GLU A 274 -10.96 -2.84 3.91
C GLU A 274 -10.28 -1.70 3.15
N GLU A 275 -9.31 -1.03 3.79
CA GLU A 275 -8.54 0.04 3.17
C GLU A 275 -7.75 -0.46 1.95
N VAL A 276 -7.00 -1.55 2.09
CA VAL A 276 -6.24 -2.13 0.95
C VAL A 276 -7.19 -2.58 -0.15
N PHE A 277 -8.31 -3.20 0.19
CA PHE A 277 -9.30 -3.60 -0.80
C PHE A 277 -9.80 -2.38 -1.59
N LEU A 278 -10.27 -1.33 -0.91
CA LEU A 278 -10.80 -0.12 -1.56
C LEU A 278 -9.74 0.55 -2.45
N LEU A 279 -8.51 0.72 -1.97
CA LEU A 279 -7.43 1.32 -2.74
C LEU A 279 -7.10 0.52 -4.00
N PHE A 280 -7.06 -0.81 -3.92
CA PHE A 280 -6.71 -1.65 -5.06
C PHE A 280 -7.90 -2.05 -5.94
N THR A 281 -9.14 -1.78 -5.53
CA THR A 281 -10.32 -1.92 -6.41
C THR A 281 -10.75 -0.62 -7.08
N GLU A 282 -10.71 0.50 -6.37
CA GLU A 282 -11.18 1.81 -6.86
C GLU A 282 -10.03 2.71 -7.32
N GLY A 283 -8.86 2.56 -6.69
CA GLY A 283 -7.68 3.41 -6.91
C GLY A 283 -6.58 2.80 -7.79
N CYS A 284 -6.71 1.53 -8.21
CA CYS A 284 -5.68 0.83 -8.97
C CYS A 284 -5.53 1.42 -10.40
N PRO A 285 -4.30 1.69 -10.87
CA PRO A 285 -4.09 2.11 -12.25
C PRO A 285 -4.43 0.96 -13.22
N LEU A 286 -5.12 1.29 -14.31
CA LEU A 286 -5.54 0.33 -15.35
C LEU A 286 -4.35 -0.34 -16.08
N GLU A 287 -3.16 0.27 -15.99
CA GLU A 287 -1.88 -0.24 -16.50
C GLU A 287 -0.73 0.18 -15.58
N TRP A 288 0.26 -0.69 -15.41
CA TRP A 288 1.52 -0.37 -14.75
C TRP A 288 2.33 0.58 -15.63
N GLN A 289 2.61 1.79 -15.14
CA GLN A 289 3.31 2.82 -15.90
C GLN A 289 4.42 3.40 -15.03
N HIS A 290 5.69 3.20 -15.42
CA HIS A 290 6.84 3.83 -14.77
C HIS A 290 6.75 5.36 -14.87
N ASN A 291 7.15 6.05 -13.79
CA ASN A 291 7.40 7.51 -13.67
C ASN A 291 6.78 8.35 -14.79
N ARG A 292 5.49 8.68 -14.65
CA ARG A 292 4.69 9.29 -15.72
C ARG A 292 5.09 10.74 -16.00
N ILE A 293 5.69 11.42 -15.02
CA ILE A 293 5.89 12.87 -15.02
C ILE A 293 7.37 13.25 -15.22
N VAL A 294 8.28 12.29 -15.06
CA VAL A 294 9.73 12.55 -15.05
C VAL A 294 10.33 12.35 -16.42
N THR A 295 10.49 13.43 -17.18
CA THR A 295 11.24 13.43 -18.45
C THR A 295 12.52 14.25 -18.31
N GLN A 296 13.68 13.59 -18.43
CA GLN A 296 14.97 14.27 -18.34
C GLN A 296 15.26 15.08 -19.60
N LYS A 297 15.30 16.40 -19.48
CA LYS A 297 15.66 17.31 -20.58
C LYS A 297 17.14 17.73 -20.58
N LYS A 298 17.82 17.71 -19.42
CA LYS A 298 19.21 18.15 -19.21
C LYS A 298 19.97 17.17 -18.30
N ASP A 299 21.12 17.54 -17.72
CA ASP A 299 21.79 16.77 -16.64
C ASP A 299 20.98 16.75 -15.31
N TYR A 300 19.77 17.31 -15.34
CA TYR A 300 18.79 17.34 -14.25
C TYR A 300 17.35 17.32 -14.78
N VAL A 301 16.44 17.00 -13.87
CA VAL A 301 14.98 17.14 -14.00
C VAL A 301 14.57 18.36 -13.18
N GLU A 302 13.83 19.27 -13.81
CA GLU A 302 13.21 20.41 -13.13
C GLU A 302 11.80 20.01 -12.70
N VAL A 303 11.51 20.12 -11.41
CA VAL A 303 10.21 19.80 -10.82
C VAL A 303 9.59 21.09 -10.31
N LEU A 304 8.43 21.44 -10.86
CA LEU A 304 7.61 22.54 -10.38
C LEU A 304 6.73 22.05 -9.22
N ILE A 305 6.97 22.57 -8.03
CA ILE A 305 6.23 22.24 -6.81
C ILE A 305 5.02 23.16 -6.68
N ASP A 306 5.24 24.46 -6.86
CA ASP A 306 4.22 25.51 -6.90
C ASP A 306 4.67 26.59 -7.90
N ASP A 307 3.81 27.57 -8.19
CA ASP A 307 4.07 28.65 -9.18
C ASP A 307 5.38 29.41 -8.89
N ASN A 308 5.85 29.40 -7.64
CA ASN A 308 7.05 30.10 -7.18
C ASN A 308 8.22 29.18 -6.77
N ILE A 309 8.03 27.86 -6.72
CA ILE A 309 9.03 26.92 -6.21
C ILE A 309 9.35 25.88 -7.28
N SER A 310 10.58 25.93 -7.80
CA SER A 310 11.14 24.89 -8.66
C SER A 310 12.36 24.25 -8.00
N VAL A 311 12.45 22.92 -8.08
CA VAL A 311 13.57 22.14 -7.57
C VAL A 311 14.21 21.36 -8.71
N ASN A 312 15.53 21.50 -8.83
CA ASN A 312 16.34 20.87 -9.86
C ASN A 312 17.06 19.64 -9.31
N ILE A 313 16.62 18.45 -9.74
CA ILE A 313 17.14 17.17 -9.28
C ILE A 313 18.02 16.55 -10.36
N SER A 314 19.30 16.32 -10.06
CA SER A 314 20.10 15.40 -10.87
C SER A 314 19.66 13.97 -10.57
N GLN A 315 19.55 13.14 -11.60
CA GLN A 315 19.29 11.69 -11.50
C GLN A 315 20.34 10.93 -12.30
N ASN A 316 20.73 9.72 -11.88
CA ASN A 316 21.71 8.90 -12.60
C ASN A 316 21.03 7.76 -13.37
N GLN A 317 20.83 7.97 -14.68
CA GLN A 317 20.20 7.00 -15.58
C GLN A 317 21.00 5.69 -15.73
N SER A 318 22.33 5.74 -15.59
CA SER A 318 23.19 4.56 -15.81
C SER A 318 23.11 3.52 -14.69
N LEU A 319 22.73 3.94 -13.48
CA LEU A 319 22.54 3.07 -12.31
C LEU A 319 21.18 2.35 -12.27
N LEU A 320 20.27 2.63 -13.21
CA LEU A 320 19.02 1.89 -13.39
C LEU A 320 19.24 0.38 -13.67
N SER A 321 20.44 0.02 -14.14
CA SER A 321 20.80 -1.36 -14.52
C SER A 321 21.41 -2.18 -13.37
N VAL A 322 21.81 -1.55 -12.26
CA VAL A 322 22.45 -2.22 -11.12
C VAL A 322 21.41 -2.50 -10.05
N ARG A 323 21.11 -3.80 -9.82
CA ARG A 323 20.22 -4.26 -8.73
C ARG A 323 20.67 -3.64 -7.40
N GLY A 324 19.78 -2.90 -6.74
CA GLY A 324 20.02 -2.27 -5.44
C GLY A 324 20.19 -0.75 -5.45
N THR A 325 20.19 -0.07 -6.60
CA THR A 325 20.40 1.39 -6.70
C THR A 325 19.12 2.17 -7.01
N THR A 326 18.06 1.96 -6.22
CA THR A 326 16.77 2.66 -6.37
C THR A 326 16.77 4.10 -5.83
N GLY A 327 17.77 4.49 -5.02
CA GLY A 327 17.86 5.79 -4.36
C GLY A 327 18.30 6.97 -5.25
N THR A 328 18.69 6.75 -6.51
CA THR A 328 19.12 7.85 -7.43
C THR A 328 18.10 8.17 -8.52
N VAL A 329 16.87 7.71 -8.35
CA VAL A 329 15.74 7.91 -9.26
C VAL A 329 14.72 8.82 -8.59
N LEU A 330 14.19 9.77 -9.35
CA LEU A 330 13.09 10.60 -8.90
C LEU A 330 11.76 9.84 -9.04
N TRP A 331 11.04 9.68 -7.94
CA TRP A 331 9.76 8.96 -7.89
C TRP A 331 8.57 9.92 -7.89
N ASP A 332 7.50 9.58 -8.62
CA ASP A 332 6.30 10.43 -8.71
C ASP A 332 5.66 10.69 -7.32
N SER A 333 5.74 9.73 -6.39
CA SER A 333 5.28 9.89 -5.00
C SER A 333 6.08 10.95 -4.21
N SER A 334 7.36 11.18 -4.52
CA SER A 334 8.14 12.28 -3.95
C SER A 334 7.68 13.65 -4.45
N ILE A 335 7.24 13.72 -5.71
CA ILE A 335 6.63 14.93 -6.29
C ILE A 335 5.27 15.20 -5.62
N MET A 336 4.45 14.16 -5.47
CA MET A 336 3.18 14.23 -4.76
C MET A 336 3.36 14.77 -3.34
N LEU A 337 4.31 14.20 -2.59
CA LEU A 337 4.58 14.60 -1.22
C LEU A 337 5.12 16.02 -1.14
N ALA A 338 6.04 16.40 -2.02
CA ALA A 338 6.60 17.75 -2.07
C ALA A 338 5.51 18.80 -2.35
N LYS A 339 4.66 18.57 -3.36
CA LYS A 339 3.51 19.43 -3.66
C LYS A 339 2.55 19.54 -2.49
N PHE A 340 2.18 18.41 -1.88
CA PHE A 340 1.29 18.40 -0.72
C PHE A 340 1.86 19.23 0.44
N MET A 341 3.10 18.96 0.87
CA MET A 341 3.69 19.62 2.03
C MET A 341 3.88 21.13 1.80
N ASN A 342 4.25 21.55 0.59
CA ASN A 342 4.38 22.97 0.25
C ASN A 342 3.02 23.67 0.16
N ASN A 343 2.02 23.07 -0.48
CA ASN A 343 0.71 23.72 -0.65
C ASN A 343 -0.09 23.81 0.66
N HIS A 344 0.20 22.91 1.61
CA HIS A 344 -0.49 22.85 2.90
C HIS A 344 0.37 23.28 4.09
N HIS A 345 1.49 23.99 3.86
CA HIS A 345 2.43 24.40 4.92
C HIS A 345 1.77 25.23 6.04
N MET A 346 0.79 26.08 5.71
CA MET A 346 0.02 26.84 6.71
C MET A 346 -0.86 25.94 7.57
N TRP A 347 -1.55 24.97 6.95
CA TRP A 347 -2.39 23.99 7.67
C TRP A 347 -1.53 23.07 8.54
N LEU A 348 -0.34 22.71 8.07
CA LEU A 348 0.68 21.96 8.82
C LEU A 348 1.40 22.81 9.89
N ASN A 349 1.10 24.11 9.98
CA ASN A 349 1.69 25.07 10.92
C ASN A 349 3.23 25.11 10.84
N PHE A 350 3.78 25.16 9.63
CA PHE A 350 5.23 25.28 9.43
C PHE A 350 5.75 26.64 9.88
N SER A 351 6.92 26.60 10.51
CA SER A 351 7.64 27.75 11.00
C SER A 351 9.13 27.57 10.76
N THR A 352 9.76 28.60 10.20
CA THR A 352 11.20 28.70 9.99
C THR A 352 12.00 28.78 11.30
N GLU A 353 11.33 29.01 12.43
CA GLU A 353 11.97 29.10 13.75
C GLU A 353 11.86 27.80 14.55
N LYS A 354 10.81 27.00 14.33
CA LYS A 354 10.50 25.84 15.19
C LYS A 354 10.48 24.51 14.47
N THR A 355 9.94 24.45 13.25
CA THR A 355 9.58 23.18 12.61
C THR A 355 10.81 22.40 12.16
N LYS A 356 10.90 21.14 12.61
CA LYS A 356 11.97 20.21 12.22
C LYS A 356 11.40 19.00 11.50
N ILE A 357 11.96 18.71 10.33
CA ILE A 357 11.52 17.61 9.46
C ILE A 357 12.66 16.62 9.23
N LEU A 358 12.39 15.34 9.44
CA LEU A 358 13.28 14.24 9.07
C LEU A 358 12.69 13.47 7.90
N GLU A 359 13.45 13.29 6.83
CA GLU A 359 13.07 12.48 5.69
C GLU A 359 13.81 11.14 5.72
N LEU A 360 13.05 10.05 5.79
CA LEU A 360 13.55 8.68 5.70
C LEU A 360 13.56 8.22 4.24
N GLY A 361 14.69 7.68 3.79
CA GLY A 361 14.85 7.20 2.41
C GLY A 361 14.71 8.35 1.40
N SER A 362 15.45 9.43 1.61
CA SER A 362 15.32 10.67 0.83
C SER A 362 15.59 10.48 -0.67
N GLY A 363 16.39 9.47 -1.05
CA GLY A 363 16.80 9.22 -2.41
C GLY A 363 17.46 10.43 -3.06
N CYS A 364 16.75 11.05 -4.00
CA CYS A 364 17.18 12.29 -4.65
C CYS A 364 17.03 13.55 -3.78
N GLY A 365 16.23 13.50 -2.71
CA GLY A 365 16.00 14.58 -1.74
C GLY A 365 14.97 15.63 -2.17
N LEU A 366 14.12 15.34 -3.16
CA LEU A 366 13.18 16.33 -3.71
C LEU A 366 12.31 16.98 -2.63
N THR A 367 11.64 16.15 -1.82
CA THR A 367 10.66 16.63 -0.84
C THR A 367 11.34 17.49 0.21
N GLY A 368 12.35 16.99 0.92
CA GLY A 368 12.99 17.76 1.97
C GLY A 368 13.74 19.00 1.46
N ILE A 369 14.38 18.97 0.27
CA ILE A 369 14.99 20.16 -0.33
C ILE A 369 13.94 21.25 -0.58
N SER A 370 12.76 20.88 -1.07
CA SER A 370 11.68 21.84 -1.34
C SER A 370 11.17 22.54 -0.06
N LEU A 371 11.31 21.89 1.10
CA LEU A 371 10.76 22.37 2.37
C LEU A 371 11.74 23.25 3.16
N VAL A 372 13.03 23.27 2.78
CA VAL A 372 14.07 24.06 3.47
C VAL A 372 13.70 25.53 3.69
N PRO A 373 13.07 26.25 2.74
CA PRO A 373 12.68 27.66 2.95
C PRO A 373 11.54 27.85 3.96
N LEU A 374 10.78 26.80 4.28
CA LEU A 374 9.55 26.86 5.07
C LEU A 374 9.75 26.44 6.54
N VAL A 375 10.90 25.83 6.87
CA VAL A 375 11.10 25.17 8.16
C VAL A 375 12.47 25.48 8.78
N ASN A 376 12.60 25.20 10.08
CA ASN A 376 13.82 25.48 10.85
C ASN A 376 14.96 24.52 10.53
N LEU A 377 14.67 23.23 10.33
CA LEU A 377 15.67 22.20 10.10
C LEU A 377 15.09 21.07 9.25
N VAL A 378 15.84 20.64 8.24
CA VAL A 378 15.55 19.44 7.46
C VAL A 378 16.71 18.46 7.60
N ALA A 379 16.44 17.22 7.99
CA ALA A 379 17.39 16.13 7.89
C ALA A 379 16.99 15.17 6.76
N LEU A 380 17.89 14.97 5.81
CA LEU A 380 17.75 14.04 4.70
C LEU A 380 18.59 12.80 5.00
N THR A 381 17.96 11.63 5.02
CA THR A 381 18.62 10.38 5.42
C THR A 381 18.46 9.28 4.40
N ASP A 382 19.55 8.57 4.13
CA ASP A 382 19.58 7.44 3.20
C ASP A 382 20.83 6.56 3.47
N GLN A 383 21.07 5.55 2.65
CA GLN A 383 22.26 4.70 2.69
C GLN A 383 23.52 5.47 2.27
N ALA A 384 24.70 5.14 2.80
CA ALA A 384 25.97 5.83 2.49
C ALA A 384 26.26 6.02 1.00
N ASN A 385 25.91 5.05 0.17
CA ASN A 385 26.13 5.09 -1.29
C ASN A 385 25.26 6.14 -2.00
N VAL A 386 24.13 6.55 -1.42
CA VAL A 386 23.22 7.57 -1.98
C VAL A 386 23.64 8.99 -1.57
N LEU A 387 24.26 9.15 -0.40
CA LEU A 387 24.59 10.47 0.16
C LEU A 387 25.40 11.40 -0.76
N PRO A 388 26.41 10.95 -1.54
CA PRO A 388 27.12 11.83 -2.47
C PRO A 388 26.20 12.44 -3.53
N HIS A 389 25.20 11.68 -3.97
CA HIS A 389 24.21 12.13 -4.95
C HIS A 389 23.20 13.10 -4.33
N LEU A 390 22.72 12.77 -3.14
CA LEU A 390 21.84 13.62 -2.34
C LEU A 390 22.49 14.98 -2.06
N TRP A 391 23.77 15.00 -1.64
CA TRP A 391 24.55 16.22 -1.44
C TRP A 391 24.69 17.06 -2.72
N LYS A 392 24.84 16.41 -3.88
CA LYS A 392 24.88 17.12 -5.16
C LYS A 392 23.57 17.86 -5.43
N ASN A 393 22.43 17.24 -5.12
CA ASN A 393 21.11 17.85 -5.28
C ASN A 393 20.86 18.99 -4.27
N VAL A 394 21.25 18.80 -3.01
CA VAL A 394 21.19 19.86 -1.97
C VAL A 394 21.97 21.10 -2.42
N LYS A 395 23.24 20.92 -2.82
CA LYS A 395 24.10 22.03 -3.26
C LYS A 395 23.59 22.71 -4.52
N ARG A 396 22.96 21.97 -5.43
CA ARG A 396 22.39 22.51 -6.67
C ARG A 396 21.25 23.49 -6.41
N ASN A 397 20.42 23.22 -5.41
CA ASN A 397 19.23 24.02 -5.12
C ASN A 397 19.46 25.11 -4.08
N LEU A 398 20.33 24.87 -3.10
CA LEU A 398 20.55 25.78 -1.97
C LEU A 398 21.87 26.57 -2.08
N GLY A 399 22.76 26.21 -3.00
CA GLY A 399 24.06 26.87 -3.15
C GLY A 399 24.90 26.79 -1.87
N LYS A 400 25.05 27.92 -1.17
CA LYS A 400 25.76 28.03 0.12
C LYS A 400 24.82 28.08 1.34
N ASP A 401 23.51 28.19 1.13
CA ASP A 401 22.49 28.34 2.17
C ASP A 401 21.87 26.99 2.57
N TYR A 402 22.72 26.04 2.97
CA TYR A 402 22.30 24.72 3.48
C TYR A 402 22.53 24.59 5.00
N ARG A 403 22.58 25.72 5.75
CA ARG A 403 22.88 25.73 7.19
C ARG A 403 21.84 25.00 8.03
N ASN A 404 20.61 24.97 7.57
CA ASN A 404 19.48 24.27 8.17
C ASN A 404 19.21 22.90 7.52
N VAL A 405 20.22 22.30 6.86
CA VAL A 405 20.11 20.98 6.25
C VAL A 405 21.15 20.03 6.84
N ILE A 406 20.69 18.88 7.32
CA ILE A 406 21.53 17.76 7.73
C ILE A 406 21.39 16.69 6.65
N VAL A 407 22.50 16.14 6.18
CA VAL A 407 22.51 14.97 5.30
C VAL A 407 23.36 13.92 5.99
N THR A 408 22.76 12.81 6.38
CA THR A 408 23.46 11.75 7.14
C THR A 408 23.01 10.35 6.72
N GLU A 409 23.84 9.37 7.02
CA GLU A 409 23.52 7.96 6.81
C GLU A 409 22.50 7.50 7.84
N LEU A 410 21.50 6.74 7.38
CA LEU A 410 20.57 6.06 8.27
C LEU A 410 20.12 4.75 7.62
N LEU A 411 20.68 3.65 8.11
CA LEU A 411 20.27 2.30 7.74
C LEU A 411 19.11 1.87 8.65
N TRP A 412 18.00 1.48 8.04
CA TRP A 412 16.85 1.01 8.80
C TRP A 412 17.17 -0.27 9.56
N GLY A 413 16.66 -0.40 10.78
CA GLY A 413 16.87 -1.56 11.65
C GLY A 413 18.10 -1.44 12.55
N GLU A 414 19.10 -0.65 12.14
CA GLU A 414 20.35 -0.46 12.89
C GLU A 414 20.25 0.58 14.02
N GLU A 415 21.39 0.86 14.70
CA GLU A 415 21.47 1.94 15.68
C GLU A 415 21.38 3.31 14.99
N ILE A 416 20.48 4.16 15.50
CA ILE A 416 20.27 5.50 14.94
C ILE A 416 21.32 6.44 15.53
N ASP A 417 21.92 7.26 14.68
CA ASP A 417 22.88 8.28 15.08
C ASP A 417 22.32 9.17 16.21
N LYS A 418 23.14 9.36 17.25
CA LYS A 418 22.84 10.24 18.39
C LYS A 418 22.52 11.67 17.93
N ASP A 419 23.09 12.11 16.81
CA ASP A 419 22.81 13.41 16.23
C ASP A 419 21.41 13.53 15.61
N ILE A 420 20.78 12.41 15.21
CA ILE A 420 19.37 12.39 14.83
C ILE A 420 18.48 12.28 16.08
N LEU A 421 18.89 11.48 17.06
CA LEU A 421 18.13 11.25 18.29
C LEU A 421 18.14 12.44 19.27
N LYS A 422 19.11 13.36 19.18
CA LYS A 422 19.14 14.59 20.00
C LYS A 422 18.03 15.58 19.65
N HIS A 423 17.39 15.40 18.50
CA HIS A 423 16.34 16.29 18.02
C HIS A 423 14.96 15.68 18.23
N HIS A 424 14.03 16.48 18.75
CA HIS A 424 12.60 16.24 18.58
C HIS A 424 12.21 16.62 17.15
N TRP A 425 11.66 15.67 16.39
CA TRP A 425 11.16 15.90 15.04
C TRP A 425 9.67 16.18 15.10
N ASP A 426 9.23 17.30 14.51
CA ASP A 426 7.81 17.60 14.38
C ASP A 426 7.17 16.74 13.29
N PHE A 427 7.91 16.55 12.19
CA PHE A 427 7.50 15.70 11.09
C PHE A 427 8.57 14.67 10.74
N VAL A 428 8.12 13.43 10.49
CA VAL A 428 8.89 12.42 9.78
C VAL A 428 8.19 12.16 8.46
N ILE A 429 8.90 12.31 7.36
CA ILE A 429 8.36 12.10 6.03
C ILE A 429 9.04 10.93 5.33
N ALA A 430 8.29 10.23 4.51
CA ALA A 430 8.80 9.16 3.66
C ALA A 430 8.02 9.14 2.35
N SER A 431 8.73 9.20 1.23
CA SER A 431 8.15 8.95 -0.09
C SER A 431 8.65 7.62 -0.62
N ASP A 432 7.73 6.75 -0.99
CA ASP A 432 8.03 5.49 -1.68
C ASP A 432 8.91 4.49 -0.93
N CYS A 433 8.94 4.52 0.39
CA CYS A 433 9.75 3.60 1.20
C CYS A 433 9.11 2.22 1.41
N VAL A 434 7.85 2.03 1.01
CA VAL A 434 7.08 0.78 1.16
C VAL A 434 6.95 0.09 -0.20
N TYR A 435 8.02 -0.59 -0.62
CA TYR A 435 8.09 -1.25 -1.94
C TYR A 435 8.53 -2.72 -1.87
N ASN A 436 9.04 -3.17 -0.73
CA ASN A 436 9.51 -4.53 -0.53
C ASN A 436 9.15 -4.98 0.89
N GLU A 437 8.58 -6.19 1.03
CA GLU A 437 8.16 -6.72 2.33
C GLU A 437 9.32 -7.00 3.30
N PHE A 438 10.51 -7.30 2.78
CA PHE A 438 11.69 -7.65 3.58
C PHE A 438 12.28 -6.48 4.37
N ILE A 439 12.02 -5.24 3.95
CA ILE A 439 12.54 -4.02 4.59
C ILE A 439 11.54 -3.39 5.57
N LEU A 440 10.30 -3.90 5.64
CA LEU A 440 9.23 -3.25 6.40
C LEU A 440 9.47 -3.30 7.91
N ASP A 441 10.00 -4.42 8.44
CA ASP A 441 10.31 -4.52 9.87
C ASP A 441 11.35 -3.49 10.29
N ASP A 442 12.42 -3.40 9.51
CA ASP A 442 13.51 -2.46 9.74
C ASP A 442 13.02 -1.00 9.63
N PHE A 443 12.24 -0.70 8.58
CA PHE A 443 11.66 0.63 8.37
C PHE A 443 10.76 1.05 9.53
N ILE A 444 9.80 0.20 9.93
CA ILE A 444 8.83 0.50 10.99
C ILE A 444 9.50 0.57 12.36
N THR A 445 10.47 -0.31 12.63
CA THR A 445 11.27 -0.26 13.86
C THR A 445 12.00 1.08 13.97
N THR A 446 12.60 1.53 12.88
CA THR A 446 13.33 2.81 12.82
C THR A 446 12.39 4.00 13.01
N LEU A 447 11.28 4.01 12.28
CA LEU A 447 10.23 5.02 12.41
C LEU A 447 9.71 5.13 13.85
N THR A 448 9.41 3.98 14.47
CA THR A 448 8.92 3.90 15.85
C THR A 448 9.94 4.45 16.86
N LYS A 449 11.23 4.10 16.70
CA LYS A 449 12.30 4.64 17.55
C LYS A 449 12.39 6.16 17.45
N ILE A 450 12.37 6.71 16.23
CA ILE A 450 12.43 8.16 15.99
C ILE A 450 11.26 8.88 16.65
N CYS A 451 10.03 8.38 16.45
CA CYS A 451 8.84 8.99 17.03
C CYS A 451 8.81 8.88 18.57
N ARG A 452 9.44 7.85 19.18
CA ARG A 452 9.53 7.72 20.65
C ARG A 452 10.54 8.66 21.29
N CYS A 453 11.65 8.97 20.61
CA CYS A 453 12.69 9.85 21.18
C CYS A 453 12.19 11.27 21.49
N GLY A 454 11.07 11.70 20.90
CA GLY A 454 10.44 12.98 21.18
C GLY A 454 9.62 13.07 22.48
N ASN A 455 9.19 11.94 23.05
CA ASN A 455 8.16 11.92 24.11
C ASN A 455 8.67 12.16 25.56
N ASN A 456 9.98 12.38 25.75
CA ASN A 456 10.59 12.40 27.10
C ASN A 456 10.58 13.78 27.79
N ASN A 457 10.17 14.85 27.10
CA ASN A 457 10.11 16.19 27.68
C ASN A 457 8.66 16.54 28.00
N ASN A 458 8.39 16.99 29.23
CA ASN A 458 7.06 17.24 29.84
C ASN A 458 6.18 18.31 29.15
N GLU A 459 6.54 18.74 27.95
CA GLU A 459 5.75 19.52 27.02
C GLU A 459 6.14 18.97 25.64
N ASN A 460 5.23 18.36 24.86
CA ASN A 460 5.24 18.38 23.38
C ASN A 460 4.19 17.46 22.73
N HIS A 461 3.59 18.00 21.68
CA HIS A 461 2.85 17.36 20.61
C HIS A 461 3.59 16.15 20.00
N PRO A 462 2.87 15.14 19.49
CA PRO A 462 3.47 13.93 18.95
C PRO A 462 4.13 14.22 17.60
N THR A 463 5.21 13.50 17.28
CA THR A 463 5.78 13.50 15.93
C THR A 463 4.75 13.02 14.92
N ILE A 464 4.53 13.80 13.87
CA ILE A 464 3.59 13.51 12.79
C ILE A 464 4.34 12.84 11.65
N VAL A 465 3.91 11.64 11.28
CA VAL A 465 4.47 10.90 10.16
C VAL A 465 3.63 11.14 8.92
N VAL A 466 4.24 11.55 7.80
CA VAL A 466 3.56 11.70 6.51
C VAL A 466 4.21 10.78 5.48
N ILE A 467 3.44 9.81 4.97
CA ILE A 467 3.94 8.76 4.08
C ILE A 467 3.19 8.82 2.76
N ALA A 468 3.92 9.09 1.68
CA ALA A 468 3.42 9.07 0.31
C ALA A 468 3.83 7.76 -0.36
N LEU A 469 2.86 6.98 -0.83
CA LEU A 469 3.10 5.66 -1.43
C LEU A 469 2.52 5.55 -2.83
N GLU A 470 3.24 4.83 -3.70
CA GLU A 470 2.71 4.31 -4.95
C GLU A 470 2.08 2.92 -4.71
N LEU A 471 0.87 2.71 -5.21
CA LEU A 471 0.11 1.47 -5.05
C LEU A 471 0.63 0.41 -6.04
N ARG A 472 1.70 -0.31 -5.65
CA ARG A 472 2.35 -1.33 -6.49
C ARG A 472 1.90 -2.76 -6.20
N SER A 473 1.84 -3.09 -4.92
CA SER A 473 1.52 -4.43 -4.42
C SER A 473 0.57 -4.29 -3.26
N ASP A 474 -0.62 -4.86 -3.40
CA ASP A 474 -1.62 -4.91 -2.35
C ASP A 474 -1.10 -5.70 -1.14
N THR A 475 -0.27 -6.71 -1.38
CA THR A 475 0.32 -7.55 -0.34
C THR A 475 1.34 -6.77 0.50
N THR A 476 2.27 -6.07 -0.14
CA THR A 476 3.26 -5.24 0.57
C THR A 476 2.57 -4.14 1.38
N HIS A 477 1.55 -3.51 0.79
CA HIS A 477 0.77 -2.45 1.43
C HIS A 477 -0.02 -2.95 2.65
N LEU A 478 -0.62 -4.14 2.54
CA LEU A 478 -1.32 -4.80 3.64
C LEU A 478 -0.37 -5.09 4.80
N VAL A 479 0.77 -5.74 4.53
CA VAL A 479 1.76 -6.08 5.56
C VAL A 479 2.29 -4.82 6.24
N PHE A 480 2.52 -3.74 5.47
CA PHE A 480 2.95 -2.46 6.03
C PHE A 480 1.93 -1.88 7.01
N LEU A 481 0.65 -1.79 6.63
CA LEU A 481 -0.39 -1.27 7.49
C LEU A 481 -0.66 -2.17 8.71
N GLU A 482 -0.57 -3.49 8.58
CA GLU A 482 -0.67 -4.43 9.71
C GLU A 482 0.46 -4.22 10.73
N LYS A 483 1.68 -3.97 10.26
CA LYS A 483 2.85 -3.73 11.12
C LYS A 483 2.87 -2.32 11.74
N MET A 484 2.13 -1.37 11.19
CA MET A 484 1.94 -0.01 11.76
C MET A 484 0.85 0.03 12.85
N ASN A 485 0.56 -1.09 13.50
CA ASN A 485 -0.50 -1.23 14.52
C ASN A 485 -0.33 -0.30 15.74
N ASP A 486 0.89 0.13 16.05
CA ASP A 486 1.19 1.06 17.15
C ASP A 486 0.90 2.53 16.80
N PHE A 487 0.55 2.80 15.53
CA PHE A 487 0.21 4.13 15.03
C PHE A 487 -1.30 4.33 14.87
N VAL A 488 -1.76 5.55 15.06
CA VAL A 488 -3.05 6.02 14.54
C VAL A 488 -2.79 6.49 13.11
N ILE A 489 -3.48 5.92 12.12
CA ILE A 489 -3.24 6.19 10.70
C ILE A 489 -4.51 6.75 10.05
N TRP A 490 -4.33 7.80 9.26
CA TRP A 490 -5.37 8.44 8.46
C TRP A 490 -4.94 8.53 7.01
N ARG A 491 -5.83 8.14 6.10
CA ARG A 491 -5.72 8.44 4.67
C ARG A 491 -6.25 9.82 4.39
N LEU A 492 -5.44 10.66 3.75
CA LEU A 492 -5.88 11.97 3.27
C LEU A 492 -6.62 11.86 1.93
N PRO A 493 -7.58 12.75 1.64
CA PRO A 493 -8.34 12.72 0.41
C PRO A 493 -7.52 13.18 -0.80
N ASN A 494 -7.80 12.61 -1.97
CA ASN A 494 -7.11 12.88 -3.24
C ASN A 494 -7.13 14.37 -3.65
N SER A 495 -8.10 15.14 -3.14
CA SER A 495 -8.21 16.59 -3.37
C SER A 495 -7.02 17.37 -2.83
N MET A 496 -6.28 16.85 -1.84
CA MET A 496 -5.19 17.57 -1.20
C MET A 496 -3.86 17.50 -1.96
N TYR A 497 -3.64 16.48 -2.79
CA TYR A 497 -2.33 16.25 -3.39
C TYR A 497 -2.33 16.25 -4.92
N GLY A 498 -3.43 16.65 -5.56
CA GLY A 498 -3.51 16.91 -7.00
C GLY A 498 -4.24 15.82 -7.79
N LYS A 499 -4.99 16.23 -8.83
CA LYS A 499 -5.78 15.30 -9.66
C LYS A 499 -4.91 14.30 -10.42
N GLU A 500 -3.68 14.68 -10.74
CA GLU A 500 -2.70 13.84 -11.43
C GLU A 500 -2.28 12.61 -10.60
N PHE A 501 -2.41 12.67 -9.27
CA PHE A 501 -2.11 11.57 -8.34
C PHE A 501 -3.38 10.88 -7.81
N SER A 502 -4.56 11.19 -8.36
CA SER A 502 -5.84 10.66 -7.91
C SER A 502 -6.02 9.14 -8.10
N ARG A 503 -5.11 8.49 -8.85
CA ARG A 503 -5.08 7.03 -9.05
C ARG A 503 -3.66 6.53 -8.92
N GLY A 504 -3.49 5.37 -8.30
CA GLY A 504 -2.20 4.70 -8.12
C GLY A 504 -1.33 5.27 -6.99
N TYR A 505 -1.79 6.28 -6.25
CA TYR A 505 -1.06 6.85 -5.12
C TYR A 505 -1.96 7.03 -3.91
N VAL A 506 -1.34 6.99 -2.73
CA VAL A 506 -2.00 7.26 -1.45
C VAL A 506 -1.09 8.06 -0.54
N LEU A 507 -1.70 8.92 0.25
CA LEU A 507 -1.02 9.74 1.25
C LEU A 507 -1.59 9.44 2.63
N TYR A 508 -0.72 9.03 3.55
CA TYR A 508 -1.05 8.74 4.93
C TYR A 508 -0.46 9.78 5.87
N VAL A 509 -1.23 10.13 6.89
CA VAL A 509 -0.76 10.84 8.08
C VAL A 509 -0.91 9.92 9.28
N ALA A 510 0.14 9.77 10.08
CA ALA A 510 0.15 8.89 11.22
C ALA A 510 0.90 9.46 12.43
N TRP A 511 0.62 8.95 13.62
CA TRP A 511 1.40 9.25 14.84
C TRP A 511 1.28 8.09 15.82
N LEU A 512 2.25 7.96 16.73
CA LEU A 512 2.24 6.90 17.73
C LEU A 512 1.07 7.04 18.71
N LYS A 513 0.45 5.92 19.07
CA LYS A 513 -0.55 5.88 20.14
C LYS A 513 0.13 6.19 21.49
N LYS A 514 -0.59 6.87 22.39
CA LYS A 514 -0.07 7.31 23.70
C LYS A 514 0.42 6.17 24.63
N ASN A 515 0.09 4.91 24.34
CA ASN A 515 0.28 3.77 25.26
C ASN A 515 0.97 2.55 24.60
N SER A 516 1.70 2.71 23.48
CA SER A 516 2.37 1.59 22.76
C SER A 516 3.88 1.54 22.89
#